data_AF-A0A427T0Z7-F1
#
_entry.id   AF-A0A427T0Z7-F1
#
_cell.length_a   1.000
_cell.length_b   1.000
_cell.length_c   1.000
_cell.angle_alpha   90.00
_cell.angle_beta   90.00
_cell.angle_gamma   90.00
#
_symmetry.space_group_name_H-M   'P 1'
#
loop_
_entity.id
_entity.type
_entity.pdbx_description
1 polymer ?
#
loop_
_entity_poly.entity_id
_entity_poly.type
_entity_poly.pdbx_seq_one_letter_code
_entity_poly.pdbx_strand_id
1 'polypeptide(L)'
;MHVLLTEASFGDADSLVQPLRDAGCLVSRCHDRTGLCRALAPGGRCPLDEPFAQPDLVVDVRGREPELTAREFGVVCAVRDHVPVALVSPDVRAEIPPGLENRVTVIDVAGLLATCRAATRHLPVHPGR
;
A
#
# COMPACT_ATOMS: atom_id res chain seq x y z
N MET A 1 9.98 3.74 -6.29
CA MET A 1 9.33 3.05 -5.16
C MET A 1 8.05 2.40 -5.66
N HIS A 2 7.79 1.18 -5.24
CA HIS A 2 6.57 0.43 -5.53
C HIS A 2 5.70 0.35 -4.28
N VAL A 3 4.48 0.89 -4.38
CA VAL A 3 3.46 0.87 -3.34
C VAL A 3 2.38 -0.16 -3.67
N LEU A 4 2.04 -0.99 -2.69
CA LEU A 4 0.86 -1.86 -2.73
C LEU A 4 -0.25 -1.24 -1.89
N LEU A 5 -1.41 -1.00 -2.50
CA LEU A 5 -2.58 -0.46 -1.82
C LEU A 5 -3.49 -1.58 -1.29
N THR A 6 -3.91 -1.42 -0.04
CA THR A 6 -5.05 -2.08 0.59
C THR A 6 -6.08 -1.03 1.02
N GLU A 7 -7.33 -1.44 1.22
CA GLU A 7 -8.45 -0.55 1.54
C GLU A 7 -9.49 -1.29 2.37
N ALA A 8 -10.13 -0.60 3.33
CA ALA A 8 -11.24 -1.16 4.10
C ALA A 8 -12.48 -1.41 3.22
N SER A 9 -12.83 -0.41 2.41
CA SER A 9 -13.99 -0.45 1.51
C SER A 9 -13.57 -0.29 0.06
N PHE A 10 -14.43 -0.77 -0.85
CA PHE A 10 -14.15 -0.71 -2.28
C PHE A 10 -14.04 0.75 -2.75
N GLY A 11 -12.88 1.11 -3.28
CA GLY A 11 -12.65 2.43 -3.87
C GLY A 11 -12.08 3.47 -2.91
N ASP A 12 -11.87 3.15 -1.63
CA ASP A 12 -11.24 4.10 -0.68
C ASP A 12 -9.85 4.51 -1.19
N ALA A 13 -9.13 3.58 -1.83
CA ALA A 13 -7.80 3.82 -2.37
C ALA A 13 -7.80 4.47 -3.78
N ASP A 14 -8.96 4.65 -4.43
CA ASP A 14 -9.04 5.16 -5.81
C ASP A 14 -8.46 6.57 -5.93
N SER A 15 -8.77 7.43 -4.96
CA SER A 15 -8.31 8.82 -4.93
C SER A 15 -6.79 8.95 -4.80
N LEU A 16 -6.09 7.92 -4.31
CA LEU A 16 -4.64 7.94 -4.11
C LEU A 16 -3.85 7.41 -5.31
N VAL A 17 -4.46 6.62 -6.20
CA VAL A 17 -3.72 5.95 -7.29
C VAL A 17 -3.02 6.96 -8.21
N GLN A 18 -3.75 7.94 -8.73
CA GLN A 18 -3.18 8.90 -9.67
C GLN A 18 -2.15 9.82 -9.00
N PRO A 19 -2.43 10.42 -7.82
CA PRO A 19 -1.44 11.21 -7.09
C PRO A 19 -0.14 10.47 -6.78
N LEU A 20 -0.22 9.20 -6.39
CA LEU A 20 0.97 8.36 -6.12
C LEU A 20 1.79 8.14 -7.40
N ARG A 21 1.14 7.86 -8.52
CA ARG A 21 1.80 7.71 -9.82
C ARG A 21 2.47 9.01 -10.27
N ASP A 22 1.77 10.13 -10.14
CA ASP A 22 2.32 11.46 -10.47
C ASP A 22 3.50 11.83 -9.56
N ALA A 23 3.53 11.31 -8.32
CA ALA A 23 4.64 11.42 -7.40
C ALA A 23 5.83 10.48 -7.72
N GLY A 24 5.71 9.63 -8.76
CA GLY A 24 6.76 8.72 -9.24
C GLY A 24 6.72 7.31 -8.63
N CYS A 25 5.64 6.95 -7.93
CA CYS A 25 5.48 5.59 -7.41
C CYS A 25 4.86 4.64 -8.47
N LEU A 26 5.37 3.41 -8.50
CA LEU A 26 4.63 2.29 -9.09
C LEU A 26 3.52 1.88 -8.12
N VAL A 27 2.32 1.60 -8.60
CA VAL A 27 1.16 1.30 -7.75
C VAL A 27 0.51 -0.01 -8.16
N SER A 28 0.45 -0.96 -7.24
CA SER A 28 -0.36 -2.18 -7.34
C SER A 28 -1.46 -2.20 -6.27
N ARG A 29 -2.39 -3.15 -6.38
CA ARG A 29 -3.48 -3.37 -5.41
C ARG A 29 -3.47 -4.81 -4.93
N CYS A 30 -3.82 -5.02 -3.66
CA CYS A 30 -3.91 -6.35 -3.05
C CYS A 30 -5.15 -7.10 -3.55
N HIS A 31 -6.28 -6.40 -3.62
CA HIS A 31 -7.54 -6.92 -4.13
C HIS A 31 -7.81 -6.38 -5.54
N ASP A 32 -8.41 -7.21 -6.39
CA ASP A 32 -8.86 -6.78 -7.70
C ASP A 32 -10.21 -6.03 -7.62
N ARG A 33 -10.72 -5.60 -8.78
CA ARG A 33 -11.99 -4.88 -8.88
C ARG A 33 -13.23 -5.74 -8.59
N THR A 34 -13.09 -7.05 -8.56
CA THR A 34 -14.15 -7.99 -8.14
C THR A 34 -14.13 -8.20 -6.62
N GLY A 35 -13.11 -7.67 -5.94
CA GLY A 35 -12.93 -7.77 -4.51
C GLY A 35 -12.23 -9.04 -4.06
N LEU A 36 -11.66 -9.82 -4.99
CA LEU A 36 -10.91 -11.02 -4.66
C LEU A 36 -9.44 -10.67 -4.40
N CYS A 37 -8.85 -11.31 -3.38
CA CYS A 37 -7.42 -11.22 -3.13
C CYS A 37 -6.66 -11.74 -4.36
N ARG A 38 -5.70 -10.98 -4.89
CA ARG A 38 -4.98 -11.36 -6.11
C ARG A 38 -4.20 -12.67 -5.99
N ALA A 39 -3.76 -13.03 -4.78
CA ALA A 39 -3.12 -14.31 -4.52
C ALA A 39 -4.09 -15.50 -4.63
N LEU A 40 -5.37 -15.27 -4.36
CA LEU A 40 -6.43 -16.29 -4.38
C LEU A 40 -7.22 -16.31 -5.70
N ALA A 41 -7.01 -15.31 -6.57
CA ALA A 41 -7.64 -15.27 -7.87
C ALA A 41 -7.13 -16.40 -8.78
N PRO A 42 -7.98 -17.01 -9.63
CA PRO A 42 -7.54 -18.02 -10.59
C PRO A 42 -6.43 -17.49 -11.51
N GLY A 43 -5.27 -18.14 -11.49
CA GLY A 43 -4.08 -17.70 -12.24
C GLY A 43 -3.47 -16.38 -11.74
N GLY A 44 -3.93 -15.87 -10.60
CA GLY A 44 -3.42 -14.67 -9.96
C GLY A 44 -2.07 -14.88 -9.28
N ARG A 45 -1.36 -13.77 -9.07
CA ARG A 45 -0.14 -13.72 -8.28
C ARG A 45 -0.22 -12.59 -7.27
N CYS A 46 0.27 -12.84 -6.06
CA CYS A 46 0.38 -11.81 -5.04
C CYS A 46 1.50 -10.84 -5.43
N PRO A 47 1.28 -9.52 -5.41
CA PRO A 47 2.38 -8.57 -5.61
C PRO A 47 3.53 -8.75 -4.61
N LEU A 48 3.26 -9.22 -3.38
CA LEU A 48 4.29 -9.48 -2.37
C LEU A 48 5.21 -10.66 -2.72
N ASP A 49 4.76 -11.57 -3.60
CA ASP A 49 5.53 -12.76 -4.01
C ASP A 49 6.35 -12.52 -5.29
N GLU A 50 6.31 -11.31 -5.89
CA GLU A 50 6.96 -11.01 -7.17
C GLU A 50 8.45 -10.65 -6.95
N PRO A 51 9.43 -11.51 -7.32
CA PRO A 51 10.81 -11.37 -6.86
C PRO A 51 11.57 -10.13 -7.37
N PHE A 52 11.11 -9.55 -8.48
CA PHE A 52 11.75 -8.40 -9.14
C PHE A 52 10.86 -7.15 -9.14
N ALA A 53 9.70 -7.23 -8.50
CA ALA A 53 8.71 -6.16 -8.44
C ALA A 53 7.92 -6.24 -7.12
N GLN A 54 8.63 -6.59 -6.04
CA GLN A 54 8.04 -6.63 -4.71
C GLN A 54 7.76 -5.18 -4.25
N PRO A 55 6.59 -4.92 -3.65
CA PRO A 55 6.31 -3.62 -3.04
C PRO A 55 7.35 -3.25 -1.99
N ASP A 56 7.84 -2.01 -2.06
CA ASP A 56 8.71 -1.41 -1.04
C ASP A 56 7.90 -0.96 0.20
N LEU A 57 6.60 -0.71 0.02
CA LEU A 57 5.69 -0.19 1.03
C LEU A 57 4.28 -0.71 0.75
N VAL A 58 3.60 -1.20 1.79
CA VAL A 58 2.15 -1.38 1.77
C VAL A 58 1.48 -0.18 2.41
N VAL A 59 0.48 0.38 1.72
CA VAL A 59 -0.33 1.48 2.23
C VAL A 59 -1.75 0.99 2.41
N ASP A 60 -2.19 1.01 3.66
CA ASP A 60 -3.56 0.67 4.04
C ASP A 60 -4.40 1.93 4.15
N VAL A 61 -5.40 2.04 3.28
CA VAL A 61 -6.39 3.11 3.35
C VAL A 61 -7.47 2.69 4.33
N ARG A 62 -7.32 3.15 5.57
CA ARG A 62 -8.16 2.78 6.71
C ARG A 62 -9.57 3.35 6.57
N GLY A 63 -10.54 2.48 6.83
CA GLY A 63 -11.92 2.86 7.13
C GLY A 63 -12.08 3.35 8.58
N ARG A 64 -13.33 3.41 9.04
CA ARG A 64 -13.68 3.82 10.42
C ARG A 64 -13.61 2.68 11.44
N GLU A 65 -13.51 1.45 10.96
CA GLU A 65 -13.48 0.28 11.84
C GLU A 65 -12.11 0.14 12.51
N PRO A 66 -12.08 -0.17 13.82
CA PRO A 66 -10.83 -0.34 14.56
C PRO A 66 -10.07 -1.60 14.12
N GLU A 67 -10.78 -2.63 13.70
CA GLU A 67 -10.21 -3.90 13.25
C GLU A 67 -9.86 -3.88 11.76
N LEU A 68 -8.98 -4.79 11.34
CA LEU A 68 -8.75 -5.05 9.91
C LEU A 68 -9.96 -5.74 9.29
N THR A 69 -10.39 -5.26 8.12
CA THR A 69 -11.30 -6.00 7.26
C THR A 69 -10.55 -7.04 6.42
N ALA A 70 -11.27 -7.98 5.81
CA ALA A 70 -10.67 -8.98 4.91
C ALA A 70 -9.91 -8.34 3.72
N ARG A 71 -10.34 -7.14 3.29
CA ARG A 71 -9.70 -6.41 2.18
C ARG A 71 -8.36 -5.79 2.56
N GLU A 72 -8.10 -5.69 3.86
CA GLU A 72 -6.88 -5.13 4.46
C GLU A 72 -5.88 -6.23 4.87
N PHE A 73 -6.17 -7.50 4.57
CA PHE A 73 -5.26 -8.61 4.90
C PHE A 73 -3.87 -8.49 4.27
N GLY A 74 -3.70 -7.68 3.22
CA GLY A 74 -2.39 -7.32 2.70
C GLY A 74 -1.48 -6.68 3.76
N VAL A 75 -2.03 -6.01 4.78
CA VAL A 75 -1.28 -5.51 5.96
C VAL A 75 -0.64 -6.66 6.72
N VAL A 76 -1.39 -7.73 7.00
CA VAL A 76 -0.89 -8.90 7.75
C VAL A 76 0.20 -9.61 6.95
N CYS A 77 -0.02 -9.79 5.64
CA CYS A 77 0.98 -10.37 4.74
C CYS A 77 2.26 -9.53 4.71
N ALA A 78 2.16 -8.21 4.57
CA ALA A 78 3.30 -7.30 4.56
C ALA A 78 4.11 -7.38 5.85
N VAL A 79 3.45 -7.35 7.01
CA VAL A 79 4.14 -7.46 8.30
C VAL A 79 4.88 -8.79 8.45
N ARG A 80 4.31 -9.89 7.94
CA ARG A 80 4.95 -11.21 7.95
C ARG A 80 6.17 -11.28 7.03
N ASP A 81 6.11 -10.61 5.89
CA ASP A 81 7.19 -10.56 4.89
C ASP A 81 8.17 -9.40 5.15
N HIS A 82 8.05 -8.72 6.29
CA HIS A 82 8.89 -7.58 6.68
C HIS A 82 8.83 -6.39 5.71
N VAL A 83 7.75 -6.27 4.93
CA VAL A 83 7.47 -5.08 4.12
C VAL A 83 6.86 -4.01 5.03
N PRO A 84 7.42 -2.78 5.06
CA PRO A 84 6.86 -1.68 5.84
C PRO A 84 5.39 -1.41 5.50
N VAL A 85 4.62 -1.04 6.53
CA VAL A 85 3.20 -0.69 6.38
C VAL A 85 2.96 0.74 6.84
N ALA A 86 2.32 1.52 5.98
CA ALA A 86 1.80 2.84 6.28
C ALA A 86 0.27 2.81 6.34
N LEU A 87 -0.31 3.35 7.41
CA LEU A 87 -1.74 3.56 7.53
C LEU A 87 -2.06 5.00 7.14
N VAL A 88 -3.02 5.16 6.23
CA VAL A 88 -3.53 6.45 5.78
C VAL A 88 -5.04 6.44 5.96
N SER A 89 -5.61 7.56 6.38
CA SER A 89 -7.05 7.77 6.30
C SER A 89 -7.30 9.18 5.75
N PRO A 90 -8.16 9.33 4.73
CA PRO A 90 -8.38 10.61 4.06
C PRO A 90 -9.19 11.60 4.91
N ASP A 91 -10.08 11.10 5.78
CA ASP A 91 -11.08 11.93 6.46
C ASP A 91 -10.77 12.18 7.95
N VAL A 92 -10.01 11.28 8.59
CA VAL A 92 -9.66 11.33 10.01
C VAL A 92 -8.25 10.79 10.21
N ARG A 93 -7.66 10.97 11.39
CA ARG A 93 -6.40 10.29 11.71
C ARG A 93 -6.66 8.78 11.69
N ALA A 94 -5.90 8.03 10.88
CA ALA A 94 -6.00 6.58 10.83
C ALA A 94 -5.77 5.98 12.22
N GLU A 95 -6.75 5.23 12.70
CA GLU A 95 -6.62 4.44 13.92
C GLU A 95 -5.73 3.21 13.64
N ILE A 96 -4.89 2.87 14.61
CA ILE A 96 -3.99 1.72 14.49
C ILE A 96 -4.75 0.48 14.99
N PRO A 97 -4.87 -0.58 14.16
CA PRO A 97 -5.51 -1.82 14.61
C PRO A 97 -4.78 -2.44 15.80
N PRO A 98 -5.51 -3.05 16.76
CA PRO A 98 -4.91 -3.68 17.93
C PRO A 98 -3.83 -4.72 17.56
N GLY A 99 -2.68 -4.65 18.23
CA GLY A 99 -1.54 -5.55 17.99
C GLY A 99 -0.61 -5.14 16.85
N LEU A 100 -0.89 -4.02 16.16
CA LEU A 100 -0.05 -3.47 15.10
C LEU A 100 0.72 -2.21 15.53
N GLU A 101 0.63 -1.77 16.78
CA GLU A 101 1.13 -0.49 17.30
C GLU A 101 2.62 -0.25 16.99
N ASN A 102 3.41 -1.31 17.01
CA ASN A 102 4.85 -1.27 16.76
C ASN A 102 5.25 -1.84 15.38
N ARG A 103 4.29 -2.06 14.48
CA ARG A 103 4.49 -2.71 13.18
C ARG A 103 4.11 -1.81 11.99
N VAL A 104 3.45 -0.69 12.25
CA VAL A 104 2.92 0.20 11.22
C VAL A 104 3.29 1.65 11.52
N THR A 105 3.24 2.51 10.51
CA THR A 105 3.39 3.95 10.65
C THR A 105 2.12 4.65 10.20
N VAL A 106 1.59 5.56 11.00
CA VAL A 106 0.49 6.43 10.56
C VAL A 106 1.08 7.63 9.83
N ILE A 107 0.65 7.85 8.59
CA ILE A 107 1.09 8.97 7.76
C ILE A 107 -0.11 9.60 7.07
N ASP A 108 -0.07 10.91 6.83
CA ASP A 108 -1.08 11.57 6.02
C ASP A 108 -0.78 11.43 4.52
N VAL A 109 -1.75 11.80 3.69
CA VAL A 109 -1.61 11.71 2.22
C VAL A 109 -0.43 12.56 1.73
N ALA A 110 -0.25 13.75 2.29
CA ALA A 110 0.83 14.66 1.88
C ALA A 110 2.22 14.06 2.16
N GLY A 111 2.42 13.48 3.34
CA GLY A 111 3.64 12.78 3.74
C GLY A 111 3.89 11.56 2.87
N LEU A 112 2.86 10.77 2.57
CA LEU A 112 2.99 9.62 1.67
C LEU A 112 3.47 10.05 0.27
N LEU A 113 2.87 11.09 -0.31
CA LEU A 113 3.29 11.63 -1.60
C LEU A 113 4.72 12.19 -1.56
N ALA A 114 5.12 12.82 -0.45
CA ALA A 114 6.48 13.29 -0.24
C ALA A 114 7.49 12.13 -0.21
N THR A 115 7.14 11.01 0.45
CA THR A 115 7.94 9.77 0.47
C THR A 115 8.14 9.22 -0.93
N CYS A 116 7.09 9.14 -1.75
CA CYS A 116 7.19 8.76 -3.16
C CYS A 116 8.17 9.65 -3.93
N ARG A 117 8.03 10.96 -3.83
CA ARG A 117 8.91 11.92 -4.53
C ARG A 117 10.36 11.84 -4.05
N ALA A 118 10.58 11.61 -2.77
CA ALA A 118 11.92 11.45 -2.21
C ALA A 118 12.61 10.19 -2.76
N ALA A 119 11.91 9.06 -2.78
CA ALA A 119 12.46 7.81 -3.30
C ALA A 119 12.88 7.93 -4.78
N THR A 120 12.10 8.62 -5.60
CA THR A 120 12.43 8.84 -7.02
C THR A 120 13.68 9.69 -7.22
N ARG A 121 13.94 10.66 -6.32
CA ARG A 121 15.13 11.52 -6.37
C ARG A 121 16.42 10.80 -5.98
N HIS A 122 16.31 9.66 -5.30
CA HIS A 122 17.45 8.83 -4.89
C HIS A 122 17.71 7.64 -5.82
N LEU A 123 16.91 7.45 -6.87
CA LEU A 123 17.26 6.50 -7.92
C LEU A 123 18.49 7.05 -8.67
N PRO A 124 19.62 6.32 -8.73
CA PRO A 124 20.70 6.71 -9.62
C PRO A 124 20.14 6.81 -11.04
N VAL A 125 20.36 7.95 -11.69
CA VAL A 125 20.12 8.09 -13.13
C VAL A 125 21.02 7.05 -13.80
N HIS A 126 20.45 5.94 -14.26
CA HIS A 126 21.18 5.07 -15.17
C HIS A 126 21.39 5.85 -16.47
N PRO A 127 22.63 6.20 -16.84
CA PRO A 127 22.87 6.86 -18.11
C PRO A 127 22.70 5.83 -19.21
N GLY A 128 21.65 5.97 -20.00
CA GLY A 128 21.56 5.43 -21.36
C GLY A 128 21.25 3.94 -21.47
N ARG A 129 20.15 3.67 -22.17
CA ARG A 129 20.06 2.52 -23.08
C ARG A 129 19.70 3.05 -24.46
#